data_AF-A0A438EIH1-F1
#
_entry.id   AF-A0A438EIH1-F1
#
_cell.length_a   1.000
_cell.length_b   1.000
_cell.length_c   1.000
_cell.angle_alpha   90.00
_cell.angle_beta   90.00
_cell.angle_gamma   90.00
#
_symmetry.space_group_name_H-M   'P 1'
#
loop_
_entity.id
_entity.type
_entity.pdbx_description
1 polymer ?
#
loop_
_entity_poly.entity_id
_entity_poly.type
_entity_poly.pdbx_seq_one_letter_code
_entity_poly.pdbx_strand_id
1 'polypeptide(L)'
;MKLWEVLWTHYLSEHLHLYVCVAILKRYRNKIMGEQMDFDTLLKFINELSGQIDLDATLRDAEALCICAGENGAANIPPGTPPSLPIDSGLLCPQQDDIL
;
A
#
# COMPACT_ATOMS: atom_id res chain seq x y z
N MET A 1 -2.10 6.54 -13.30
CA MET A 1 -1.36 7.58 -12.54
C MET A 1 -1.99 7.87 -11.18
N LYS A 2 -3.32 8.00 -11.07
CA LYS A 2 -4.06 8.28 -9.82
C LYS A 2 -3.61 7.54 -8.55
N LEU A 3 -3.32 6.23 -8.63
CA LEU A 3 -2.86 5.47 -7.45
C LEU A 3 -1.59 6.07 -6.84
N TRP A 4 -0.57 6.30 -7.67
CA TRP A 4 0.71 6.82 -7.22
C TRP A 4 0.59 8.25 -6.68
N GLU A 5 -0.22 9.08 -7.32
CA GLU A 5 -0.51 10.45 -6.86
C GLU A 5 -1.06 10.45 -5.44
N VAL A 6 -2.01 9.57 -5.13
CA VAL A 6 -2.59 9.47 -3.77
C VAL A 6 -1.55 8.95 -2.78
N LEU A 7 -0.84 7.87 -3.11
CA LEU A 7 0.15 7.24 -2.22
C LEU A 7 1.29 8.20 -1.82
N TRP A 8 1.74 9.04 -2.74
CA TRP A 8 2.86 9.95 -2.51
C TRP A 8 2.50 11.25 -1.79
N THR A 9 1.21 11.55 -1.62
CA THR A 9 0.80 12.72 -0.83
C THR A 9 1.03 12.56 0.68
N HIS A 10 1.17 11.31 1.16
CA HIS A 10 1.26 10.98 2.58
C HIS A 10 0.14 11.56 3.46
N TYR A 11 -1.01 11.88 2.85
CA TYR A 11 -2.05 12.65 3.52
C TYR A 11 -2.62 11.95 4.77
N LEU A 12 -2.83 10.63 4.72
CA LEU A 12 -3.37 9.84 5.85
C LEU A 12 -2.32 8.99 6.55
N SER A 13 -1.38 8.42 5.80
CA SER A 13 -0.35 7.53 6.31
C SER A 13 0.81 7.46 5.33
N GLU A 14 2.02 7.35 5.86
CA GLU A 14 3.20 7.04 5.07
C GLU A 14 3.13 5.65 4.44
N HIS A 15 2.36 4.73 5.03
CA HIS A 15 2.21 3.34 4.60
C HIS A 15 0.82 3.03 4.03
N LEU A 16 0.18 4.01 3.37
CA LEU A 16 -1.16 3.85 2.78
C LEU A 16 -1.25 2.66 1.81
N HIS A 17 -0.14 2.29 1.14
CA HIS A 17 -0.07 1.12 0.26
C HIS A 17 -0.43 -0.20 0.98
N LEU A 18 -0.13 -0.34 2.28
CA LEU A 18 -0.53 -1.53 3.05
C LEU A 18 -2.06 -1.60 3.19
N TYR A 19 -2.71 -0.47 3.43
CA TYR A 19 -4.17 -0.39 3.51
C TYR A 19 -4.83 -0.65 2.16
N VAL A 20 -4.18 -0.30 1.04
CA VAL A 20 -4.63 -0.70 -0.31
C VAL A 20 -4.60 -2.22 -0.47
N CYS A 21 -3.52 -2.88 -0.05
CA CYS A 21 -3.44 -4.34 -0.06
C CYS A 21 -4.54 -4.98 0.80
N VAL A 22 -4.75 -4.46 2.01
CA VAL A 22 -5.81 -4.94 2.91
C VAL A 22 -7.20 -4.70 2.31
N ALA A 23 -7.46 -3.56 1.66
CA ALA A 23 -8.73 -3.27 1.00
C ALA A 23 -9.04 -4.29 -0.10
N ILE A 24 -8.05 -4.63 -0.93
CA ILE A 24 -8.19 -5.67 -1.97
C ILE A 24 -8.52 -7.02 -1.33
N LEU A 25 -7.75 -7.45 -0.33
CA LEU A 25 -7.98 -8.72 0.36
C LEU A 25 -9.35 -8.77 1.06
N LYS A 26 -9.75 -7.68 1.72
CA LYS A 26 -11.04 -7.55 2.40
C LYS A 26 -12.20 -7.73 1.42
N ARG A 27 -12.11 -7.15 0.22
CA ARG A 27 -13.16 -7.26 -0.82
C ARG A 27 -13.40 -8.69 -1.28
N TYR A 28 -12.34 -9.50 -1.35
CA TYR A 28 -12.42 -10.89 -1.82
C TYR A 28 -12.39 -11.94 -0.71
N ARG A 29 -12.37 -11.52 0.57
CA ARG A 29 -12.30 -12.39 1.75
C ARG A 29 -13.27 -13.57 1.68
N ASN A 30 -14.54 -13.32 1.36
CA ASN A 30 -15.56 -14.37 1.36
C ASN A 30 -15.28 -15.43 0.29
N LYS A 31 -14.73 -15.04 -0.87
CA LYS A 31 -14.35 -15.97 -1.93
C LYS A 31 -13.13 -16.78 -1.51
N ILE A 32 -12.08 -16.10 -1.03
CA ILE A 32 -10.82 -16.74 -0.59
C ILE A 32 -11.09 -17.78 0.51
N MET A 33 -11.84 -17.41 1.54
CA MET A 33 -12.17 -18.30 2.66
C MET A 33 -13.21 -19.35 2.28
N GLY A 34 -14.20 -19.00 1.45
CA GLY A 34 -15.26 -19.91 1.03
C GLY A 34 -14.77 -21.02 0.10
N GLU A 35 -13.81 -20.73 -0.77
CA GLU A 35 -13.17 -21.70 -1.65
C GLU A 35 -12.01 -22.45 -0.97
N GLN A 36 -11.64 -22.09 0.26
CA GLN A 36 -10.49 -22.64 0.99
C GLN A 36 -9.21 -22.66 0.14
N MET A 37 -8.89 -21.52 -0.47
CA MET A 37 -7.74 -21.40 -1.36
C MET A 37 -6.43 -21.71 -0.61
N ASP A 38 -5.62 -22.60 -1.18
CA ASP A 38 -4.23 -22.78 -0.78
C ASP A 38 -3.34 -21.67 -1.38
N PHE A 39 -2.05 -21.68 -1.06
CA PHE A 39 -1.13 -20.60 -1.44
C PHE A 39 -1.08 -20.38 -2.96
N ASP A 40 -0.95 -21.46 -3.75
CA ASP A 40 -0.83 -21.36 -5.20
C ASP A 40 -2.14 -20.88 -5.84
N THR A 41 -3.29 -21.35 -5.34
CA THR A 41 -4.60 -20.90 -5.82
C THR A 41 -4.84 -19.44 -5.47
N LEU A 42 -4.49 -19.02 -4.25
CA LEU A 42 -4.59 -17.62 -3.83
C LEU A 42 -3.70 -16.73 -4.71
N LEU A 43 -2.45 -17.14 -4.96
CA LEU A 43 -1.53 -16.38 -5.80
C LEU A 43 -2.07 -16.23 -7.24
N LYS A 44 -2.57 -17.33 -7.82
CA LYS A 44 -3.22 -17.31 -9.14
C LYS A 44 -4.42 -16.37 -9.15
N PHE A 45 -5.29 -16.48 -8.14
CA PHE A 45 -6.47 -15.62 -8.02
C PHE A 45 -6.10 -14.14 -7.94
N ILE A 46 -5.12 -13.77 -7.10
CA ILE A 46 -4.66 -12.37 -7.00
C ILE A 46 -4.08 -11.88 -8.32
N ASN A 47 -3.33 -12.71 -9.03
CA ASN A 47 -2.80 -12.36 -10.36
C ASN A 47 -3.93 -12.14 -11.39
N GLU A 48 -4.98 -12.96 -11.34
CA GLU A 48 -6.15 -12.83 -12.22
C GLU A 48 -6.96 -11.55 -11.94
N LEU A 49 -6.86 -10.96 -10.74
CA LEU A 49 -7.46 -9.66 -10.44
C LEU A 49 -6.76 -8.49 -11.17
N SER A 50 -5.57 -8.68 -11.72
CA SER A 50 -4.86 -7.64 -12.47
C SER A 50 -5.73 -7.08 -13.59
N GLY A 51 -5.84 -5.75 -13.66
CA GLY A 51 -6.70 -5.06 -14.61
C GLY A 51 -8.20 -5.06 -14.28
N GLN A 52 -8.64 -5.78 -13.24
CA GLN A 52 -10.05 -5.84 -12.80
C GLN A 52 -10.33 -5.05 -11.51
N ILE A 53 -9.28 -4.49 -10.89
CA ILE A 53 -9.40 -3.74 -9.64
C ILE A 53 -9.99 -2.35 -9.91
N ASP A 54 -11.16 -2.09 -9.33
CA ASP A 54 -11.73 -0.74 -9.26
C ASP A 54 -10.89 0.11 -8.29
N LEU A 55 -10.03 0.95 -8.87
CA LEU A 55 -9.09 1.78 -8.12
C LEU A 55 -9.80 2.76 -7.17
N ASP A 56 -10.90 3.39 -7.59
CA ASP A 56 -11.57 4.42 -6.81
C ASP A 56 -12.33 3.85 -5.62
N ALA A 57 -12.93 2.67 -5.77
CA ALA A 57 -13.51 1.95 -4.65
C ALA A 57 -12.43 1.46 -3.68
N THR A 58 -11.32 0.93 -4.22
CA THR A 58 -10.21 0.39 -3.41
C THR A 58 -9.53 1.47 -2.59
N LEU A 59 -9.29 2.65 -3.16
CA LEU A 59 -8.72 3.78 -2.42
C LEU A 59 -9.66 4.26 -1.31
N ARG A 60 -10.96 4.40 -1.59
CA ARG A 60 -11.95 4.78 -0.56
C ARG A 60 -12.00 3.78 0.60
N ASP A 61 -11.96 2.49 0.31
CA ASP A 61 -11.90 1.45 1.34
C ASP A 61 -10.59 1.50 2.13
N ALA A 62 -9.45 1.75 1.46
CA ALA A 62 -8.15 1.89 2.10
C ALA A 62 -8.09 3.10 3.05
N GLU A 63 -8.61 4.25 2.63
CA GLU A 63 -8.73 5.46 3.46
C GLU A 63 -9.60 5.19 4.69
N ALA A 64 -10.76 4.58 4.50
CA ALA A 64 -11.65 4.21 5.60
C ALA A 64 -10.97 3.24 6.58
N LEU A 65 -10.24 2.24 6.08
CA LEU A 65 -9.47 1.32 6.91
C LEU A 65 -8.36 2.04 7.69
N CYS A 66 -7.64 2.97 7.05
CA CYS A 66 -6.60 3.76 7.70
C CYS A 66 -7.16 4.62 8.84
N ILE A 67 -8.29 5.30 8.60
CA ILE A 67 -8.97 6.12 9.61
C ILE A 67 -9.49 5.25 10.75
N CYS A 68 -10.13 4.12 10.44
CA CYS A 68 -10.64 3.19 11.45
C CYS A 68 -9.53 2.56 12.30
N ALA A 69 -8.37 2.30 11.72
CA ALA A 69 -7.23 1.71 12.44
C ALA A 69 -6.58 2.73 13.39
N GLY A 70 -6.56 4.01 13.04
CA GLY A 70 -6.02 5.09 13.88
C GLY A 70 -4.58 4.82 14.35
N GLU A 71 -4.30 5.21 15.60
CA GLU A 71 -2.97 5.02 16.22
C GLU A 71 -2.58 3.55 16.36
N ASN A 72 -3.55 2.66 16.58
CA ASN A 72 -3.31 1.22 16.64
C ASN A 72 -2.84 0.67 15.28
N GLY A 73 -3.36 1.21 14.19
CA GLY A 73 -2.91 0.88 12.84
C GLY A 73 -1.44 1.20 12.66
N ALA A 74 -1.04 2.42 13.02
CA ALA A 74 0.36 2.86 12.95
C ALA A 74 1.29 2.04 13.86
N ALA A 75 0.86 1.72 15.09
CA ALA A 75 1.64 0.94 16.05
C ALA A 75 1.90 -0.51 15.62
N ASN A 76 1.06 -1.08 14.74
CA ASN A 76 1.21 -2.45 14.24
C ASN A 76 2.02 -2.55 12.95
N ILE A 77 2.52 -1.43 12.41
CA ILE A 77 3.40 -1.44 11.25
C ILE A 77 4.79 -1.92 11.71
N PRO A 78 5.34 -3.00 11.11
CA PRO A 78 6.63 -3.51 11.52
C PRO A 78 7.75 -2.46 11.35
N PRO A 79 8.71 -2.40 12.29
CA PRO A 79 9.84 -1.49 12.17
C PRO A 79 10.66 -1.83 10.91
N GLY A 80 11.06 -0.80 10.16
CA GLY A 80 11.79 -0.95 8.91
C GLY A 80 10.91 -1.16 7.67
N THR A 81 9.58 -1.13 7.82
CA THR A 81 8.67 -1.08 6.66
C THR A 81 8.91 0.24 5.91
N PRO A 82 9.18 0.20 4.59
CA PRO A 82 9.40 1.43 3.84
C PRO A 82 8.10 2.23 3.66
N PRO A 83 8.18 3.57 3.60
CA PRO A 83 7.06 4.42 3.22
C PRO A 83 6.68 4.25 1.74
N SER A 84 5.46 4.69 1.38
CA SER A 84 4.88 4.59 0.03
C SER A 84 5.67 5.42 -1.00
N LEU A 85 6.21 6.55 -0.56
CA LEU A 85 7.22 7.30 -1.29
C LEU A 85 8.58 6.88 -0.73
N PRO A 86 9.55 6.48 -1.57
CA PRO A 86 10.89 6.27 -1.09
C PRO A 86 11.44 7.59 -0.55
N ILE A 87 11.85 7.62 0.72
CA ILE A 87 12.66 8.71 1.24
C ILE A 87 14.03 8.52 0.59
N ASP A 88 14.38 9.41 -0.33
CA ASP A 88 15.69 9.39 -0.96
C ASP A 88 16.73 9.76 0.11
N SER A 89 17.36 8.76 0.70
CA SER A 89 18.54 8.94 1.55
C SER A 89 19.76 9.46 0.75
N GLY A 90 19.59 9.79 -0.54
CA GLY A 90 20.62 10.23 -1.49
C GLY A 90 20.74 11.73 -1.77
N LEU A 91 20.03 12.63 -1.06
CA LEU A 91 20.30 14.08 -1.17
C LEU A 91 21.49 14.58 -0.33
N LEU A 92 22.29 13.69 0.24
CA LEU A 92 23.72 13.97 0.44
C LEU A 92 24.43 13.87 -0.93
N CYS A 93 24.17 14.81 -1.83
CA CYS A 93 25.24 15.17 -2.77
C CYS A 93 26.41 15.63 -1.91
N PRO A 94 27.60 15.02 -1.95
CA PRO A 94 28.78 15.81 -1.63
C PRO A 94 28.76 16.96 -2.64
N GLN A 95 28.59 18.18 -2.16
CA GLN A 95 29.02 19.35 -2.92
C GLN A 95 30.52 19.16 -3.10
N GLN A 96 30.92 18.51 -4.21
CA GLN A 96 32.27 18.56 -4.69
C GLN A 96 32.45 20.01 -5.13
N ASP A 97 33.00 20.83 -4.23
CA ASP A 97 33.51 22.16 -4.54
C ASP A 97 34.60 22.02 -5.61
N ASP A 98 34.20 22.01 -6.87
CA ASP A 98 35.08 22.28 -8.01
C ASP A 98 34.76 23.68 -8.53
N ILE A 99 35.28 24.71 -7.84
CA ILE A 99 35.54 26.02 -8.43
C ILE A 99 36.86 26.58 -7.87
N LEU A 100 37.89 26.49 -8.73
CA LEU A 100 39.22 27.17 -8.77
C LEU A 100 40.35 26.67 -7.86
#